data_AF-A0A0G1NFT0-F1
#
_entry.id   AF-A0A0G1NFT0-F1
#
_cell.length_a   1.000
_cell.length_b   1.000
_cell.length_c   1.000
_cell.angle_alpha   90.00
_cell.angle_beta   90.00
_cell.angle_gamma   90.00
#
_symmetry.space_group_name_H-M   'P 1'
#
loop_
_entity.id
_entity.type
_entity.pdbx_description
1 polymer ?
#
loop_
_entity_poly.entity_id
_entity_poly.type
_entity_poly.pdbx_seq_one_letter_code
_entity_poly.pdbx_strand_id
1 'polypeptide(L)'
;MKMQKIIIYAASLIVMTYLGYQVYILQSERLAIKGEFDEIQGQYGELQSDNERLQGDIEYLSDPHNLEKELRARFNYRSPNEKLIIVVPEEEKGDLE
;
A
#
# COMPACT_ATOMS: atom_id res chain seq x y z
N MET A 1 53.93 14.09 36.18
CA MET A 1 53.06 14.98 35.36
C MET A 1 52.84 14.53 33.91
N LYS A 2 53.87 14.32 33.06
CA LYS A 2 53.65 13.91 31.65
C LYS A 2 52.96 12.53 31.52
N MET A 3 53.38 11.54 32.30
CA MET A 3 52.80 10.19 32.31
C MET A 3 51.31 10.18 32.73
N GLN A 4 50.95 10.97 33.75
CA GLN A 4 49.57 11.12 34.21
C GLN A 4 48.67 11.74 33.14
N LYS A 5 49.16 12.74 32.40
CA LYS A 5 48.43 13.34 31.28
C LYS A 5 48.17 12.33 30.16
N ILE A 6 49.16 11.48 29.83
CA ILE A 6 49.00 10.43 28.82
C ILE A 6 47.92 9.43 29.23
N ILE A 7 47.89 9.01 30.49
CA ILE A 7 46.86 8.09 31.01
C ILE A 7 45.47 8.74 30.92
N ILE A 8 45.35 10.02 31.27
CA ILE A 8 44.08 10.75 31.18
C ILE A 8 43.61 10.86 29.72
N TYR A 9 44.50 11.15 28.78
CA TYR A 9 44.13 11.21 27.36
C TYR A 9 43.73 9.84 26.81
N ALA A 10 44.44 8.77 27.19
CA ALA A 10 44.10 7.41 26.79
C ALA A 10 42.72 6.99 27.34
N ALA A 11 42.45 7.27 28.62
CA ALA A 11 41.15 7.01 29.23
C ALA A 11 40.03 7.82 28.55
N SER A 12 40.28 9.11 28.26
CA SER A 12 39.33 9.95 27.53
C SER A 12 39.04 9.42 26.12
N LEU A 13 40.04 8.90 25.41
CA LEU A 13 39.87 8.32 24.09
C LEU A 13 38.98 7.08 24.14
N ILE A 14 39.22 6.19 25.12
CA ILE A 14 38.42 4.97 25.33
C ILE A 14 36.96 5.33 25.65
N VAL A 15 36.74 6.34 26.49
CA VAL A 15 35.37 6.79 26.81
C VAL A 15 34.70 7.38 25.57
N MET A 16 35.40 8.19 24.77
CA MET A 16 34.85 8.73 23.53
C MET A 16 34.47 7.65 22.52
N THR A 17 35.32 6.64 22.32
CA THR A 17 35.02 5.55 21.39
C THR A 17 33.86 4.70 21.88
N TYR A 18 33.79 4.42 23.18
CA TYR A 18 32.68 3.69 23.78
C TYR A 18 31.34 4.43 23.62
N LEU A 19 31.31 5.73 23.90
CA LEU A 19 30.12 6.56 23.71
C LEU A 19 29.72 6.66 22.23
N GLY A 20 30.70 6.81 21.33
CA GLY A 20 30.44 6.81 19.89
C GLY A 20 29.81 5.50 19.42
N TYR A 21 30.29 4.36 19.93
CA TYR A 21 29.73 3.05 19.61
C TYR A 21 28.30 2.86 20.14
N GLN A 22 28.04 3.27 21.38
CA GLN A 22 26.69 3.28 21.98
C GLN A 22 25.70 4.10 21.15
N VAL A 23 26.09 5.32 20.76
CA VAL A 23 25.25 6.20 19.92
C VAL A 23 24.99 5.57 18.55
N TYR A 24 26.00 4.92 17.95
CA TYR A 24 25.87 4.27 16.66
C TYR A 24 24.85 3.11 16.69
N ILE A 25 24.91 2.25 17.71
CA ILE A 25 23.94 1.17 17.90
C ILE A 25 22.54 1.75 18.07
N LEU A 26 22.39 2.72 18.98
CA LEU A 26 21.10 3.33 19.27
C LEU A 26 20.47 3.98 18.02
N GLN A 27 21.28 4.63 17.19
CA GLN A 27 20.78 5.20 15.93
C GLN A 27 20.35 4.14 14.92
N SER A 28 21.07 3.02 14.87
CA SER A 28 20.76 1.91 13.97
C SER A 28 19.45 1.24 14.37
N GLU A 29 19.25 0.97 15.67
CA GLU A 29 17.99 0.44 16.21
C GLU A 29 16.83 1.40 15.96
N ARG A 30 17.03 2.70 16.18
CA ARG A 30 15.99 3.70 15.92
C ARG A 30 15.57 3.75 14.45
N LEU A 31 16.53 3.61 13.53
CA LEU A 31 16.23 3.58 12.09
C LEU A 31 15.47 2.31 11.71
N ALA A 32 15.84 1.15 12.25
CA ALA A 32 15.13 -0.10 12.03
C ALA A 32 13.68 -0.02 12.54
N ILE A 33 13.48 0.42 13.79
CA ILE A 33 12.15 0.58 14.39
C ILE A 33 11.31 1.59 13.59
N LYS A 34 11.92 2.68 13.11
CA LYS A 34 11.21 3.64 12.26
C LYS A 34 10.77 3.01 10.94
N GLY A 35 11.61 2.21 10.31
CA GLY A 35 11.26 1.49 9.08
C GLY A 35 10.09 0.54 9.28
N GLU A 36 10.13 -0.27 10.35
CA GLU A 36 9.03 -1.17 10.73
C GLU A 36 7.73 -0.39 11.02
N PHE A 37 7.84 0.73 11.72
CA PHE A 37 6.69 1.59 12.01
C PHE A 37 6.07 2.16 10.73
N ASP A 38 6.89 2.69 9.82
CA ASP A 38 6.43 3.26 8.56
C ASP A 38 5.76 2.18 7.68
N GLU A 39 6.28 0.94 7.69
CA GLU A 39 5.67 -0.20 6.99
C GLU A 39 4.31 -0.58 7.59
N ILE A 40 4.24 -0.75 8.91
CA ILE A 40 2.99 -1.07 9.62
C ILE A 40 1.95 0.04 9.40
N GLN A 41 2.37 1.30 9.43
CA GLN A 41 1.49 2.43 9.18
C GLN A 41 0.94 2.41 7.74
N GLY A 42 1.77 2.04 6.76
CA GLY A 42 1.32 1.84 5.38
C GLY A 42 0.27 0.74 5.26
N GLN A 43 0.56 -0.44 5.82
CA GLN A 43 -0.37 -1.57 5.84
C GLN A 43 -1.71 -1.22 6.53
N TYR A 44 -1.65 -0.48 7.63
CA TYR A 44 -2.85 -0.02 8.32
C TYR A 44 -3.69 0.93 7.45
N GLY A 45 -3.04 1.85 6.73
CA GLY A 45 -3.72 2.76 5.80
C GLY A 45 -4.41 2.02 4.65
N GLU A 46 -3.75 1.03 4.06
CA GLU A 46 -4.35 0.16 3.04
C GLU A 46 -5.56 -0.60 3.58
N LEU A 47 -5.42 -1.22 4.75
CA LEU A 47 -6.48 -1.98 5.38
C LEU A 47 -7.68 -1.09 5.74
N GLN A 48 -7.43 0.14 6.18
CA GLN A 48 -8.49 1.11 6.44
C GLN A 48 -9.23 1.48 5.14
N SER A 49 -8.50 1.77 4.07
CA SER A 49 -9.10 2.08 2.77
C SER A 49 -9.93 0.92 2.22
N ASP A 50 -9.45 -0.31 2.37
CA ASP A 50 -10.20 -1.49 1.95
C ASP A 50 -11.46 -1.69 2.78
N ASN A 51 -11.40 -1.45 4.09
CA ASN A 51 -12.56 -1.52 4.96
C ASN A 51 -13.63 -0.49 4.56
N GLU A 52 -13.22 0.77 4.34
CA GLU A 52 -14.13 1.84 3.86
C GLU A 52 -14.78 1.49 2.52
N ARG A 53 -14.00 0.95 1.58
CA ARG A 53 -14.51 0.48 0.28
C ARG A 53 -15.52 -0.67 0.43
N LEU A 54 -15.17 -1.70 1.20
CA LEU A 54 -16.05 -2.85 1.43
C LEU A 54 -17.33 -2.44 2.15
N GLN A 55 -17.25 -1.50 3.09
CA GLN A 55 -18.43 -0.97 3.75
C GLN A 55 -19.34 -0.23 2.76
N GLY A 56 -18.76 0.56 1.86
CA GLY A 56 -19.50 1.19 0.75
C GLY A 56 -20.14 0.18 -0.19
N ASP A 57 -19.43 -0.90 -0.55
CA ASP A 57 -19.96 -1.98 -1.38
C ASP A 57 -21.15 -2.69 -0.69
N ILE A 58 -21.04 -2.95 0.63
CA ILE A 58 -22.12 -3.54 1.43
C ILE A 58 -23.34 -2.62 1.45
N GLU A 59 -23.15 -1.32 1.66
CA GLU A 59 -24.24 -0.34 1.67
C GLU A 59 -24.90 -0.26 0.29
N TYR A 60 -24.13 -0.19 -0.79
CA TYR A 60 -24.65 -0.16 -2.16
C TYR A 60 -25.46 -1.41 -2.49
N LEU A 61 -24.94 -2.60 -2.16
CA LEU A 61 -25.59 -3.89 -2.42
C LEU A 61 -26.74 -4.20 -1.45
N SER A 62 -26.89 -3.44 -0.37
CA SER A 62 -28.02 -3.59 0.55
C SER A 62 -29.35 -3.14 -0.08
N ASP A 63 -29.30 -2.25 -1.08
CA ASP A 63 -30.46 -1.88 -1.89
C ASP A 63 -30.80 -3.00 -2.90
N PRO A 64 -32.00 -3.60 -2.83
CA PRO A 64 -32.41 -4.66 -3.76
C PRO A 64 -32.31 -4.28 -5.24
N HIS A 65 -32.51 -3.00 -5.59
CA HIS A 65 -32.42 -2.53 -6.97
C HIS A 65 -30.97 -2.55 -7.49
N ASN A 66 -30.02 -2.14 -6.65
CA ASN A 66 -28.60 -2.17 -6.97
C ASN A 66 -28.08 -3.61 -7.02
N LEU A 67 -28.53 -4.47 -6.11
CA LEU A 67 -28.21 -5.88 -6.13
C LEU A 67 -28.71 -6.56 -7.42
N GLU A 68 -29.94 -6.27 -7.84
CA GLU A 68 -30.50 -6.77 -9.09
C GLU A 68 -29.68 -6.32 -10.31
N LYS A 69 -29.29 -5.04 -10.34
CA LYS A 69 -28.44 -4.48 -11.39
C LYS A 69 -27.10 -5.19 -11.47
N GLU A 70 -26.47 -5.46 -10.33
CA GLU A 70 -25.16 -6.13 -10.27
C GLU A 70 -25.24 -7.60 -10.70
N LEU A 71 -26.28 -8.32 -10.27
CA LEU A 71 -26.55 -9.68 -10.73
C LEU A 71 -26.83 -9.72 -12.23
N ARG A 72 -27.62 -8.77 -12.73
CA ARG A 72 -27.94 -8.66 -14.16
C ARG A 72 -26.69 -8.43 -15.00
N ALA A 73 -25.79 -7.55 -14.55
CA ALA A 73 -24.51 -7.30 -15.19
C ALA A 73 -23.60 -8.54 -15.14
N ARG A 74 -23.47 -9.18 -13.98
CA ARG A 74 -22.57 -10.33 -13.78
C ARG A 74 -22.94 -11.56 -14.60
N PHE A 75 -24.23 -11.80 -14.80
CA PHE A 75 -24.73 -12.95 -15.55
C PHE A 75 -25.21 -12.59 -16.96
N ASN A 76 -25.01 -11.35 -17.41
CA ASN A 76 -25.49 -10.83 -18.70
C ASN A 76 -27.01 -11.04 -18.92
N TYR A 77 -27.82 -10.94 -17.86
CA TYR A 77 -29.26 -11.05 -18.00
C TYR A 77 -29.84 -9.81 -18.70
N ARG A 78 -30.84 -10.01 -19.55
CA ARG A 78 -31.57 -8.94 -20.24
C ARG A 78 -33.04 -9.06 -19.89
N SER A 79 -33.75 -7.94 -19.82
CA SER A 79 -35.20 -8.01 -19.62
C SER A 79 -35.86 -8.63 -20.86
N PRO A 80 -36.95 -9.42 -20.73
CA PRO A 80 -37.59 -10.09 -21.88
C PRO A 80 -37.99 -9.15 -23.03
N ASN A 81 -38.15 -7.85 -22.76
CA ASN A 81 -38.55 -6.83 -23.73
C ASN A 81 -37.39 -5.91 -24.17
N GLU A 82 -36.14 -6.25 -23.86
CA GLU A 82 -34.98 -5.44 -24.17
C GLU A 82 -34.51 -5.69 -25.61
N LYS A 83 -34.57 -4.67 -26.48
CA LYS A 83 -34.18 -4.79 -27.89
C LYS A 83 -32.65 -4.86 -28.02
N LEU A 84 -32.15 -5.97 -28.57
CA LEU A 84 -30.74 -6.18 -28.83
C LEU A 84 -30.38 -5.56 -30.18
N ILE A 85 -29.52 -4.53 -30.18
CA ILE A 85 -29.00 -3.90 -31.40
C ILE A 85 -27.66 -4.57 -31.72
N ILE A 86 -27.62 -5.39 -32.77
CA ILE A 86 -26.37 -5.94 -33.30
C ILE A 86 -25.82 -4.95 -34.32
N VAL A 87 -24.73 -4.28 -33.98
CA VAL A 87 -23.98 -3.46 -34.92
C VAL A 87 -22.99 -4.37 -35.64
N VAL A 88 -23.30 -4.75 -36.87
CA VAL A 88 -22.37 -5.48 -37.75
C VAL A 88 -21.51 -4.43 -38.47
N PRO A 89 -20.19 -4.42 -38.29
CA PRO A 89 -19.32 -3.59 -39.12
C PRO A 89 -19.40 -4.07 -40.57
N GLU A 90 -19.61 -3.14 -41.49
CA GLU A 90 -19.53 -3.41 -42.93
C GLU A 90 -18.08 -3.76 -43.22
N GLU A 91 -17.80 -5.02 -43.58
CA GLU A 91 -16.47 -5.38 -44.05
C GLU A 91 -16.13 -4.51 -45.25
N GLU A 92 -15.05 -3.74 -45.13
CA GLU A 92 -14.41 -3.06 -46.25
C GLU A 92 -14.22 -4.10 -47.35
N LYS A 93 -15.06 -4.02 -48.39
CA LYS A 93 -14.87 -4.76 -49.62
C LYS A 93 -13.50 -4.36 -50.14
N GLY A 94 -12.53 -5.27 -49.97
CA GLY A 94 -11.21 -5.11 -50.52
C GLY A 94 -11.30 -4.77 -51.99
N ASP A 95 -10.62 -3.68 -52.36
CA ASP A 95 -10.26 -3.35 -53.72
C ASP A 95 -9.50 -4.55 -54.30
N LEU A 96 -10.22 -5.41 -55.02
CA LEU A 96 -9.62 -6.35 -55.95
C LEU A 96 -9.51 -5.61 -57.29
N GLU A 97 -8.36 -4.95 -57.48
CA GLU A 97 -7.81 -4.58 -58.79
C GLU A 97 -7.60 -5.80 -59.69
#